data_AF-A0A7W9W7R4-F1
#
_entry.id   AF-A0A7W9W7R4-F1
#
_cell.length_a   1.000
_cell.length_b   1.000
_cell.length_c   1.000
_cell.angle_alpha   90.00
_cell.angle_beta   90.00
_cell.angle_gamma   90.00
#
_symmetry.space_group_name_H-M   'P 1'
#
loop_
_entity.id
_entity.type
_entity.pdbx_description
1 polymer ?
#
loop_
_entity_poly.entity_id
_entity_poly.type
_entity_poly.pdbx_seq_one_letter_code
_entity_poly.pdbx_strand_id
1 'polypeptide(L)' 'MAYSHVSKKNGVAYYLHARVTPTANGTRTMYFFAKEVKAGDDVTKALDEVPAGYIVVESDATGLPLLKKG' A
#
# COMPACT_ATOMS: atom_id res chain seq x y z
N MET A 1 12.49 -6.62 2.05
CA MET A 1 12.67 -5.29 1.43
C MET A 1 11.29 -4.81 1.01
N ALA A 2 10.90 -3.59 1.37
CA ALA A 2 9.55 -3.11 1.06
C ALA A 2 9.27 -3.06 -0.45
N TYR A 3 8.14 -3.60 -0.88
CA TYR A 3 7.66 -3.54 -2.26
C TYR A 3 7.47 -2.09 -2.67
N SER A 4 8.10 -1.70 -3.77
CA SER A 4 8.02 -0.34 -4.32
C SER A 4 7.39 -0.33 -5.71
N HIS A 5 6.61 0.71 -6.00
CA HIS A 5 6.08 1.01 -7.32
C HIS A 5 6.41 2.45 -7.69
N VAL A 6 7.00 2.65 -8.88
CA VAL A 6 7.29 3.99 -9.41
C VAL A 6 6.08 4.45 -10.22
N SER A 7 5.51 5.59 -9.81
CA SER A 7 4.39 6.20 -10.53
C SER A 7 4.81 6.55 -11.96
N LYS A 8 4.00 6.13 -12.94
CA LYS A 8 4.22 6.47 -14.34
C LYS A 8 3.98 7.94 -14.62
N LYS A 9 3.13 8.59 -13.82
CA LYS A 9 2.75 9.99 -14.00
C LYS A 9 3.84 10.98 -13.58
N ASN A 10 4.47 10.75 -12.42
CA ASN A 10 5.39 11.71 -11.81
C ASN A 10 6.77 11.14 -11.47
N GLY A 11 7.02 9.85 -11.71
CA GLY A 11 8.30 9.19 -11.44
C GLY A 11 8.60 8.97 -9.96
N VAL A 12 7.67 9.28 -9.05
CA VAL A 12 7.86 9.12 -7.60
C VAL A 12 7.72 7.64 -7.22
N ALA A 13 8.68 7.15 -6.42
CA ALA A 13 8.59 5.84 -5.81
C ALA A 13 7.65 5.85 -4.61
N TYR A 14 6.75 4.87 -4.56
CA TYR A 14 5.87 4.61 -3.44
C TYR A 14 6.07 3.19 -2.95
N TYR A 15 5.92 2.98 -1.65
CA TYR A 15 6.11 1.71 -0.97
C TYR A 15 4.81 1.19 -0.40
N LEU A 16 4.58 -0.11 -0.55
CA LEU A 16 3.37 -0.77 -0.08
C LEU A 16 3.44 -1.01 1.43
N HIS A 17 2.35 -0.67 2.11
CA HIS A 17 2.16 -0.89 3.54
C HIS A 17 0.80 -1.54 3.81
N ALA A 18 0.72 -2.24 4.93
CA ALA A 18 -0.52 -2.70 5.53
C ALA A 18 -0.71 -2.00 6.88
N ARG A 19 -1.94 -1.59 7.18
CA ARG A 19 -2.35 -1.11 8.50
C ARG A 19 -3.52 -1.93 9.01
N VAL A 20 -3.42 -2.44 10.24
CA VAL A 20 -4.53 -3.13 10.90
C VAL A 20 -5.28 -2.13 11.78
N THR A 21 -6.50 -1.79 11.40
CA THR A 21 -7.31 -0.82 12.14
C THR A 21 -8.44 -1.53 12.89
N PRO A 22 -8.64 -1.28 14.19
CA PRO A 22 -9.81 -1.79 14.92
C PRO A 22 -11.10 -1.13 14.43
N THR A 23 -12.18 -1.90 14.41
CA THR A 23 -13.53 -1.50 14.02
C THR A 23 -14.53 -2.09 15.01
N ALA A 24 -15.77 -1.60 15.02
CA ALA A 24 -16.80 -2.08 15.95
C ALA A 24 -17.05 -3.60 15.88
N ASN A 25 -16.81 -4.22 14.71
CA ASN A 25 -17.06 -5.64 14.46
C ASN A 25 -15.77 -6.48 14.33
N GLY A 26 -14.61 -5.97 14.76
CA GLY A 26 -13.33 -6.67 14.67
C GLY A 26 -12.23 -5.80 14.05
N THR A 27 -11.24 -6.42 13.40
CA THR A 27 -10.12 -5.68 12.78
C THR A 27 -10.22 -5.68 11.27
N ARG A 28 -9.85 -4.56 10.63
CA ARG A 28 -9.75 -4.45 9.18
C ARG A 28 -8.32 -4.12 8.77
N THR A 29 -7.78 -4.92 7.86
CA THR A 29 -6.50 -4.62 7.20
C THR A 29 -6.73 -3.67 6.03
N MET A 30 -5.98 -2.58 5.99
CA MET A 30 -5.99 -1.60 4.91
C MET A 30 -4.61 -1.60 4.24
N TYR A 31 -4.59 -1.73 2.93
CA TYR A 31 -3.36 -1.63 2.14
C TYR A 31 -3.27 -0.25 1.50
N PHE A 32 -2.08 0.34 1.53
CA PHE A 32 -1.86 1.68 0.98
C PHE A 32 -0.40 1.88 0.56
N PHE A 33 -0.19 2.84 -0.33
CA PHE A 33 1.11 3.25 -0.82
C PHE A 33 1.53 4.58 -0.18
N ALA A 34 2.79 4.67 0.25
CA ALA A 34 3.38 5.87 0.86
C ALA A 34 4.77 6.16 0.29
N LYS A 35 5.21 7.41 0.30
CA LYS A 35 6.52 7.80 -0.27
C LYS A 35 7.72 7.35 0.58
N GLU A 36 7.49 7.05 1.84
CA GLU A 36 8.50 6.63 2.80
C GLU A 36 8.18 5.23 3.29
N VAL A 37 9.23 4.43 3.49
CA VAL A 37 9.12 3.12 4.13
C VAL A 37 9.00 3.35 5.63
N LYS A 38 7.83 3.08 6.19
CA LYS A 38 7.63 3.06 7.63
C LYS A 38 8.03 1.69 8.16
N ALA A 39 9.19 1.64 8.82
CA ALA A 39 9.58 0.50 9.66
C ALA A 39 8.61 0.47 10.84
N GLY A 40 7.84 -0.62 10.94
CA GLY A 40 6.51 -0.56 11.52
C GLY A 40 6.41 -0.17 13.00
N ASP A 41 5.38 0.62 13.31
CA ASP A 41 4.69 0.55 14.59
C ASP A 41 3.79 -0.71 14.60
N ASP A 42 3.34 -1.20 15.77
CA ASP A 42 2.53 -2.45 15.90
C ASP A 42 1.27 -2.48 15.00
N VAL A 43 0.90 -1.33 14.44
CA VAL A 43 -0.31 -1.10 13.67
C VAL A 43 -0.03 -0.97 12.15
N THR A 44 1.15 -0.49 11.72
CA THR A 44 1.49 -0.28 10.29
C THR A 44 2.78 -0.99 9.94
N LYS A 45 2.79 -1.81 8.88
CA LYS A 45 3.99 -2.53 8.43
C LYS A 45 4.18 -2.37 6.92
N ALA A 46 5.41 -2.11 6.49
CA ALA A 46 5.78 -2.21 5.08
C ALA A 46 5.73 -3.68 4.61
N LEU A 47 5.13 -3.92 3.44
CA LEU A 47 5.02 -5.26 2.86
C LEU A 47 6.13 -5.48 1.85
N ASP A 48 6.65 -6.70 1.79
CA ASP A 48 7.68 -7.08 0.82
C ASP A 48 7.10 -7.44 -0.56
N GLU A 49 5.79 -7.75 -0.62
CA GLU A 49 5.09 -8.14 -1.85
C GLU A 49 3.62 -7.71 -1.84
N VAL A 50 2.99 -7.74 -3.02
CA VAL A 50 1.56 -7.49 -3.18
C VAL A 50 0.78 -8.71 -2.66
N PRO A 51 -0.18 -8.54 -1.75
CA PRO A 51 -1.00 -9.65 -1.24
C PRO A 51 -1.72 -10.40 -2.36
N ALA A 52 -1.86 -11.72 -2.20
CA ALA A 52 -2.56 -12.57 -3.16
C ALA A 52 -4.00 -12.08 -3.44
N GLY A 53 -4.41 -12.12 -4.71
CA GLY A 53 -5.72 -11.65 -5.17
C GLY A 53 -5.84 -10.12 -5.29
N TYR A 54 -4.73 -9.39 -5.15
CA TYR A 54 -4.67 -7.96 -5.44
C TYR A 54 -3.73 -7.67 -6.60
N ILE A 55 -4.07 -6.64 -7.35
CA ILE A 55 -3.23 -6.05 -8.40
C ILE A 55 -2.96 -4.59 -8.09
N VAL A 56 -1.80 -4.09 -8.51
CA VAL A 56 -1.47 -2.67 -8.42
C VAL A 56 -2.06 -1.95 -9.63
N VAL A 57 -2.88 -0.94 -9.36
CA VAL A 57 -3.39 0.01 -10.35
C VAL A 57 -2.92 1.41 -9.97
N GLU A 58 -2.82 2.32 -10.93
CA GLU A 58 -2.42 3.70 -10.69
C GLU A 58 -3.61 4.63 -10.95
N SER A 59 -3.80 5.65 -10.11
CA SER A 59 -4.80 6.68 -10.37
C SER A 59 -4.33 7.60 -11.48
N ASP A 60 -5.10 7.72 -12.57
CA ASP A 60 -4.78 8.65 -13.67
C ASP A 60 -4.75 10.12 -13.21
N ALA A 61 -5.58 10.46 -12.22
CA ALA A 61 -5.69 11.81 -11.68
C ALA A 61 -4.47 12.22 -10.85
N THR A 62 -3.93 11.35 -10.00
CA THR A 62 -2.87 11.71 -9.03
C THR A 62 -1.54 10.99 -9.23
N GLY A 63 -1.51 9.91 -10.01
CA GLY A 63 -0.37 9.01 -10.12
C GLY A 63 -0.19 8.11 -8.89
N LEU A 64 -1.15 8.09 -7.96
CA LEU A 64 -1.04 7.30 -6.74
C LEU A 64 -1.27 5.81 -7.04
N PRO A 65 -0.34 4.91 -6.67
CA PRO A 65 -0.57 3.47 -6.77
C PRO A 65 -1.58 3.01 -5.71
N LEU A 66 -2.46 2.09 -6.10
CA LEU A 66 -3.57 1.57 -5.32
C LEU A 66 -3.67 0.07 -5.53
N LEU A 67 -4.18 -0.65 -4.52
CA LEU A 67 -4.53 -2.06 -4.69
C LEU A 67 -6.00 -2.21 -5.07
N LYS A 68 -6.26 -2.98 -6.12
CA LYS A 68 -7.59 -3.41 -6.54
C LYS A 68 -7.65 -4.93 -6.43
N LYS A 69 -8.79 -5.47 -5.97
CA LYS A 69 -9.01 -6.93 -6.06
C LYS A 69 -9.04 -7.33 -7.53
N GLY A 70 -8.21 -8.30 -7.89
CA GLY A 70 -8.05 -8.84 -9.23
C GLY A 70 -8.74 -10.18 -9.40
#